data_AF-A0A0R1DTD9-F1
#
_entry.id   AF-A0A0R1DTD9-F1
#
_cell.length_a   1.000
_cell.length_b   1.000
_cell.length_c   1.000
_cell.angle_alpha   90.00
_cell.angle_beta   90.00
_cell.angle_gamma   90.00
#
_symmetry.space_group_name_H-M   'P 1'
#
loop_
_entity.id
_entity.type
_entity.pdbx_description
1 polymer ?
#
loop_
_entity_poly.entity_id
_entity_poly.type
_entity_poly.pdbx_seq_one_letter_code
_entity_poly.pdbx_strand_id
1 'polypeptide(L)' 'MRLERQIQLSYLLCTMNSISKLLVLAAILFLSLGSVWSQAPYKKCANGKGFCVSVRHRCRAIAPPTECGPNEKCCKR' A
#
# COMPACT_ATOMS: atom_id res chain seq x y z
N MET A 1 -22.22 -15.36 -33.02
CA MET A 1 -22.76 -14.18 -32.30
C MET A 1 -21.90 -13.65 -31.14
N ARG A 2 -20.75 -14.25 -30.79
CA ARG A 2 -19.88 -13.78 -29.68
C ARG A 2 -18.66 -12.97 -30.15
N LEU A 3 -18.33 -13.06 -31.45
CA LEU A 3 -17.20 -12.38 -32.08
C LEU A 3 -17.51 -10.89 -32.39
N GLU A 4 -18.74 -10.58 -32.77
CA GLU A 4 -19.15 -9.21 -33.12
C GLU A 4 -19.21 -8.26 -31.91
N ARG A 5 -19.51 -8.78 -30.70
CA ARG A 5 -19.42 -8.00 -29.45
C ARG A 5 -17.99 -7.62 -29.09
N GLN A 6 -17.00 -8.46 -29.37
CA GLN A 6 -15.59 -8.17 -29.10
C GLN A 6 -15.03 -7.14 -30.08
N ILE A 7 -15.43 -7.26 -31.35
CA ILE A 7 -15.15 -6.30 -32.42
C ILE A 7 -15.74 -4.94 -32.03
N GLN A 8 -17.03 -4.85 -31.69
CA GLN A 8 -17.65 -3.58 -31.30
C GLN A 8 -17.00 -2.94 -30.06
N LEU A 9 -16.59 -3.73 -29.05
CA LEU A 9 -15.84 -3.22 -27.89
C LEU A 9 -14.46 -2.68 -28.28
N SER A 10 -13.80 -3.32 -29.24
CA SER A 10 -12.47 -2.94 -29.75
C SER A 10 -12.52 -1.65 -30.59
N TYR A 11 -13.53 -1.50 -31.46
CA TYR A 11 -13.73 -0.26 -32.25
C TYR A 11 -14.26 0.91 -31.40
N LEU A 12 -15.01 0.64 -30.32
CA LEU A 12 -15.39 1.65 -29.33
C LEU A 12 -14.16 2.12 -28.51
N LEU A 13 -13.20 1.23 -28.21
CA LEU A 13 -11.93 1.61 -27.58
C LEU A 13 -10.99 2.39 -28.50
N CYS A 14 -11.06 2.20 -29.83
CA CYS A 14 -10.23 2.90 -30.80
C CYS A 14 -10.66 4.37 -31.04
N THR A 15 -11.92 4.72 -30.79
CA THR A 15 -12.48 6.06 -31.05
C THR A 15 -12.52 6.97 -29.82
N MET A 16 -12.21 6.45 -28.63
CA MET A 16 -12.16 7.26 -27.41
C MET A 16 -10.83 8.00 -27.28
N ASN A 17 -10.76 9.08 -28.06
CA ASN A 17 -10.30 10.43 -27.71
C ASN A 17 -9.23 10.46 -26.61
N SER A 18 -8.02 10.92 -26.93
CA SER A 18 -6.78 10.98 -26.14
C SER A 18 -6.93 11.27 -24.63
N ILE A 19 -8.00 11.98 -24.25
CA ILE A 19 -8.44 12.24 -22.87
C ILE A 19 -8.71 10.94 -22.08
N SER A 20 -9.29 9.91 -22.70
CA SER A 20 -9.61 8.65 -22.04
C SER A 20 -8.36 7.86 -21.67
N LYS A 21 -7.31 7.94 -22.51
CA LYS A 21 -5.99 7.37 -22.21
C LYS A 21 -5.33 8.10 -21.03
N LEU A 22 -5.46 9.42 -20.99
CA LEU A 22 -5.00 10.25 -19.86
C LEU A 22 -5.72 9.90 -18.55
N LEU A 23 -7.04 9.71 -18.60
CA LEU A 23 -7.85 9.32 -17.43
C LEU A 23 -7.48 7.93 -16.90
N VAL A 24 -7.26 6.95 -17.78
CA VAL A 24 -6.82 5.61 -17.38
C VAL A 24 -5.42 5.65 -16.76
N LEU A 25 -4.49 6.41 -17.35
CA LEU A 25 -3.14 6.56 -16.80
C LEU A 25 -3.15 7.22 -15.41
N ALA A 26 -3.97 8.26 -15.24
CA ALA A 26 -4.16 8.93 -13.96
C ALA A 26 -4.75 7.98 -12.91
N ALA A 27 -5.77 7.19 -13.26
CA ALA A 27 -6.36 6.22 -12.35
C ALA A 27 -5.34 5.17 -11.86
N ILE A 28 -4.48 4.66 -12.74
CA ILE A 28 -3.41 3.72 -12.36
C ILE A 28 -2.40 4.38 -11.43
N LEU A 29 -2.02 5.64 -11.70
CA LEU A 29 -1.14 6.42 -10.83
C LEU A 29 -1.76 6.63 -9.44
N PHE A 30 -3.03 7.01 -9.35
CA PHE A 30 -3.74 7.19 -8.08
C PHE A 30 -3.83 5.89 -7.27
N LEU A 31 -4.12 4.76 -7.92
CA LEU A 31 -4.14 3.44 -7.27
C LEU A 31 -2.74 3.02 -6.79
N SER A 32 -1.71 3.32 -7.56
CA SER A 32 -0.31 3.03 -7.20
C SER A 32 0.15 3.90 -6.02
N LEU A 33 -0.17 5.20 -6.03
CA LEU A 33 0.12 6.11 -4.94
C LEU A 33 -0.63 5.73 -3.67
N GLY A 34 -1.91 5.38 -3.74
CA GLY A 34 -2.71 4.94 -2.59
C GLY A 34 -2.14 3.70 -1.88
N SER A 35 -1.48 2.80 -2.63
CA SER A 35 -0.85 1.60 -2.07
C SER A 35 0.41 1.87 -1.23
N VAL A 36 1.10 3.00 -1.44
CA VAL A 36 2.31 3.38 -0.68
C VAL A 36 1.97 3.90 0.72
N TRP A 37 0.76 4.41 0.94
CA TRP A 37 0.34 5.01 2.23
C TRP A 37 -0.24 4.01 3.23
N SER A 38 -0.29 2.71 2.91
CA SER A 38 -0.78 1.67 3.84
C SER A 38 0.31 1.09 4.75
N GLN A 39 1.47 1.75 4.88
CA GLN A 39 2.43 1.40 5.92
C GLN A 39 1.83 1.83 7.27
N ALA A 40 1.11 0.91 7.91
CA ALA A 40 0.50 1.12 9.21
C ALA A 40 1.49 1.84 10.14
N PRO A 41 1.07 2.92 10.82
CA PRO A 41 1.97 3.68 11.67
C PRO A 41 2.47 2.75 12.78
N TYR A 42 3.76 2.42 12.75
CA TYR A 42 4.37 1.63 13.82
C TYR A 42 4.10 2.33 15.14
N LYS A 43 3.49 1.62 16.09
CA LYS A 43 3.23 2.16 17.43
C LYS A 43 4.55 2.58 18.06
N LYS A 44 4.65 3.85 18.48
CA LYS A 44 5.85 4.34 19.17
C LYS A 44 5.94 3.73 20.58
N CYS A 45 7.15 3.47 21.03
CA CYS A 45 7.48 2.93 22.35
C CYS A 45 8.74 3.63 22.90
N ALA A 46 9.13 3.32 24.13
CA ALA A 46 10.21 3.94 24.89
C ALA A 46 10.09 5.48 24.93
N ASN A 47 8.89 5.98 25.17
CA ASN A 47 8.58 7.43 25.13
C ASN A 47 8.98 8.11 23.80
N GLY A 48 8.68 7.45 22.67
CA GLY A 48 8.97 7.97 21.32
C GLY A 48 10.40 7.72 20.83
N LYS A 49 11.23 7.00 21.58
CA LYS A 49 12.60 6.63 21.20
C LYS A 49 12.68 5.36 20.33
N GLY A 50 11.59 4.61 20.22
CA GLY A 50 11.51 3.38 19.44
C GLY A 50 10.15 3.16 18.80
N PHE A 51 10.04 2.03 18.10
CA PHE A 51 8.85 1.56 17.42
C PHE A 51 8.60 0.07 17.73
N CYS A 52 7.33 -0.28 17.92
CA CYS A 52 6.88 -1.64 18.09
C CYS A 52 7.01 -2.38 16.75
N VAL A 53 7.69 -3.51 16.79
CA VAL A 53 7.86 -4.42 15.66
C VAL A 53 7.62 -5.84 16.11
N SER A 54 7.33 -6.74 15.17
CA SER A 54 7.28 -8.17 15.46
C SER A 54 8.54 -8.65 16.18
N VAL A 55 8.39 -9.55 17.14
CA VAL A 55 9.52 -10.22 17.83
C VAL A 55 10.52 -10.87 16.85
N ARG A 56 10.06 -11.23 15.64
CA ARG A 56 10.88 -11.79 14.56
C ARG A 56 11.81 -10.77 13.90
N HIS A 57 11.53 -9.47 14.03
CA HIS A 57 12.35 -8.42 13.45
C HIS A 57 13.74 -8.41 14.10
N ARG A 58 14.82 -8.34 13.31
CA ARG A 58 16.20 -8.34 13.84
C ARG A 58 16.55 -6.96 14.40
N CYS A 59 16.31 -6.77 15.69
CA CYS A 59 16.66 -5.56 16.42
C CYS A 59 16.74 -5.85 17.93
N ARG A 60 17.55 -5.04 18.63
CA ARG A 60 17.69 -5.08 20.08
C ARG A 60 16.50 -4.38 20.74
N ALA A 61 15.87 -5.06 21.68
CA ALA A 61 14.78 -4.47 22.45
C ALA A 61 15.32 -3.37 23.37
N ILE A 62 14.66 -2.21 23.38
CA ILE A 62 15.06 -1.04 24.19
C ILE A 62 14.12 -0.76 25.36
N ALA A 63 12.95 -1.40 25.38
CA ALA A 63 11.90 -1.23 26.40
C ALA A 63 11.21 -2.59 26.64
N PRO A 64 10.52 -2.74 27.78
CA PRO A 64 9.79 -3.96 28.09
C PRO A 64 8.66 -4.22 27.08
N PRO A 65 8.29 -5.50 26.84
CA PRO A 65 7.26 -5.88 25.88
C PRO A 65 5.86 -5.40 26.28
N THR A 66 5.67 -4.94 27.54
CA THR A 66 4.42 -4.37 28.04
C THR A 66 3.97 -3.10 27.31
N GLU A 67 4.88 -2.39 26.66
CA GLU A 67 4.53 -1.19 25.88
C GLU A 67 3.93 -1.52 24.50
N CYS A 68 4.25 -2.70 23.97
CA CYS A 68 3.81 -3.17 22.65
C CYS A 68 2.77 -4.29 22.77
N GLY A 69 2.17 -4.70 21.65
CA GLY A 69 1.17 -5.77 21.63
C GLY A 69 1.77 -7.17 21.88
N PRO A 70 0.91 -8.19 22.05
CA PRO A 70 1.36 -9.57 22.09
C PRO A 70 2.08 -9.94 20.78
N ASN A 71 3.29 -10.49 20.89
CA ASN A 71 4.23 -10.79 19.78
C ASN A 71 4.95 -9.60 19.16
N GLU A 72 4.96 -8.46 19.84
CA GLU A 72 5.77 -7.30 19.47
C GLU A 72 6.86 -7.01 20.49
N LYS A 73 7.92 -6.34 20.05
CA LYS A 73 8.99 -5.81 20.90
C LYS A 73 9.29 -4.37 20.51
N CYS A 74 9.69 -3.58 21.49
CA CYS A 74 10.09 -2.20 21.26
C CYS A 74 11.52 -2.14 20.74
N CYS A 75 11.72 -1.67 19.50
CA CYS A 75 13.03 -1.56 18.88
C CYS A 75 13.42 -0.13 18.52
N LYS A 76 14.73 0.14 18.52
CA LYS A 76 15.31 1.36 17.94
C LYS A 76 15.87 1.03 16.55
N ARG A 77 15.81 2.02 15.65
CA ARG A 77 16.40 1.94 14.31
C ARG A 77 17.91 2.01 14.40
#